data_AF-A0A2W5ZJG2-F1
#
_entry.id   AF-A0A2W5ZJG2-F1
#
_cell.length_a   1.000
_cell.length_b   1.000
_cell.length_c   1.000
_cell.angle_alpha   90.00
_cell.angle_beta   90.00
_cell.angle_gamma   90.00
#
_symmetry.space_group_name_H-M   'P 1'
#
loop_
_entity.id
_entity.type
_entity.pdbx_description
1 polymer ?
#
loop_
_entity_poly.entity_id
_entity_poly.type
_entity_poly.pdbx_seq_one_letter_code
_entity_poly.pdbx_strand_id
1 'polypeptide(L)'
;MRSVSCRVHTSRRPYSSPDGAAPDAIRRLEVDWLDAYPDGTARLRIPSGKTYQERMLPLHEEAAEAIHELLQALRRGEPARGFRDELTGRIERPLFVHHGKTYAAEYLFKAALEGACRQAGLVDSAGRPTVTAHRFRHTVGTQLAERGARLRTIMKVLGHQSAGMSIVYAQISDQEVLKDYQAVLGPGATVAGPYAETLRAGELSASAVEWLKTNFFKTELELGRCLRLPQEGPCECDLYPGCAKFVTTPEYAPRLRRRRQVELTLIKDAAAQGWIREVERHRCTVQRIDQLLAELNEPADGPVDE
;
A
#
# COMPACT_ATOMS: atom_id res chain seq x y z
N MET A 1 -37.37 13.52 -20.72
CA MET A 1 -37.38 13.88 -19.28
C MET A 1 -37.44 12.61 -18.46
N ARG A 2 -36.57 12.52 -17.46
CA ARG A 2 -36.32 11.34 -16.62
C ARG A 2 -37.53 11.04 -15.73
N SER A 3 -37.89 9.76 -15.59
CA SER A 3 -38.60 9.28 -14.42
C SER A 3 -37.75 8.20 -13.74
N VAL A 4 -37.44 8.51 -12.48
CA VAL A 4 -36.81 7.64 -11.50
C VAL A 4 -37.86 6.63 -11.03
N SER A 5 -37.49 5.36 -10.92
CA SER A 5 -38.10 4.47 -9.93
C SER A 5 -37.10 3.41 -9.50
N CYS A 6 -36.48 3.69 -8.36
CA CYS A 6 -35.80 2.74 -7.49
C CYS A 6 -36.87 2.09 -6.61
N ARG A 7 -36.88 0.76 -6.44
CA ARG A 7 -37.54 -0.06 -5.39
C ARG A 7 -37.32 -1.55 -5.76
N VAL A 8 -37.00 -2.52 -4.92
CA VAL A 8 -36.78 -2.66 -3.46
C VAL A 8 -35.96 -3.95 -3.24
N HIS A 9 -35.16 -3.94 -2.18
CA HIS A 9 -34.55 -5.09 -1.50
C HIS A 9 -35.43 -6.35 -1.38
N THR A 10 -34.84 -7.53 -1.61
CA THR A 10 -35.19 -8.71 -0.82
C THR A 10 -33.92 -9.34 -0.25
N SER A 11 -33.87 -9.30 1.07
CA SER A 11 -32.85 -9.87 1.93
C SER A 11 -32.99 -11.38 2.05
N ARG A 12 -31.89 -12.12 1.89
CA ARG A 12 -31.62 -13.30 2.73
C ARG A 12 -30.11 -13.58 2.77
N ARG A 13 -29.56 -13.59 4.00
CA ARG A 13 -28.14 -13.82 4.33
C ARG A 13 -27.67 -15.20 3.84
N PRO A 14 -26.41 -15.31 3.37
CA PRO A 14 -25.60 -16.46 3.77
C PRO A 14 -24.14 -16.08 4.12
N TYR A 15 -23.69 -16.57 5.27
CA TYR A 15 -22.30 -16.83 5.68
C TYR A 15 -21.19 -15.85 5.22
N SER A 16 -20.94 -14.89 6.10
CA SER A 16 -19.68 -14.13 6.19
C SER A 16 -18.51 -15.07 6.53
N SER A 17 -17.50 -15.11 5.67
CA SER A 17 -16.15 -15.55 6.04
C SER A 17 -15.15 -14.62 5.33
N PRO A 18 -14.11 -14.12 6.02
CA PRO A 18 -13.52 -12.82 5.75
C PRO A 18 -12.27 -12.85 4.87
N ASP A 19 -12.25 -13.60 3.76
CA ASP A 19 -11.07 -13.65 2.88
C ASP A 19 -11.40 -13.17 1.47
N GLY A 20 -10.76 -12.08 1.06
CA GLY A 20 -11.07 -11.39 -0.18
C GLY A 20 -10.83 -12.22 -1.45
N ALA A 21 -11.56 -11.87 -2.51
CA ALA A 21 -11.69 -12.60 -3.77
C ALA A 21 -11.87 -14.12 -3.57
N ALA A 22 -13.04 -14.49 -3.06
CA ALA A 22 -13.42 -15.87 -2.90
C ALA A 22 -13.28 -16.60 -4.26
N PRO A 23 -12.69 -17.82 -4.29
CA PRO A 23 -12.61 -18.72 -5.45
C PRO A 23 -13.82 -18.71 -6.42
N ASP A 24 -15.01 -18.43 -5.90
CA ASP A 24 -16.25 -18.24 -6.66
C ASP A 24 -16.20 -17.12 -7.71
N ALA A 25 -15.40 -16.06 -7.51
CA ALA A 25 -15.33 -14.94 -8.46
C ALA A 25 -14.58 -15.34 -9.75
N ILE A 26 -13.48 -16.08 -9.64
CA ILE A 26 -12.71 -16.54 -10.81
C ILE A 26 -13.50 -17.60 -11.59
N ARG A 27 -14.26 -18.47 -10.89
CA ARG A 27 -15.18 -19.44 -11.53
C ARG A 27 -16.22 -18.77 -12.43
N ARG A 28 -16.59 -17.52 -12.12
CA ARG A 28 -17.60 -16.73 -12.85
C ARG A 28 -17.01 -15.78 -13.89
N LEU A 29 -15.71 -15.88 -14.19
CA LEU A 29 -15.13 -15.09 -15.28
C LEU A 29 -15.77 -15.49 -16.60
N GLU A 30 -16.15 -14.51 -17.41
CA GLU A 30 -16.71 -14.73 -18.74
C GLU A 30 -15.65 -14.56 -19.83
N VAL A 31 -15.92 -15.13 -21.00
CA VAL A 31 -15.03 -15.05 -22.17
C VAL A 31 -14.79 -13.63 -22.68
N ASP A 32 -15.71 -12.70 -22.40
CA ASP A 32 -15.66 -11.31 -22.91
C ASP A 32 -15.05 -10.32 -21.89
N TRP A 33 -14.42 -10.82 -20.82
CA TRP A 33 -13.99 -9.99 -19.68
C TRP A 33 -12.48 -9.70 -19.66
N LEU A 34 -11.76 -10.15 -20.69
CA LEU A 34 -10.40 -9.74 -20.99
C LEU A 34 -10.43 -8.61 -22.01
N ASP A 35 -9.95 -7.43 -21.59
CA ASP A 35 -9.84 -6.21 -22.39
C ASP A 35 -8.40 -5.70 -22.38
N ALA A 36 -8.14 -4.59 -23.07
CA ALA A 36 -6.92 -3.80 -22.93
C ALA A 36 -7.21 -2.34 -22.51
N TYR A 37 -6.26 -1.71 -21.84
CA TYR A 37 -6.18 -0.25 -21.69
C TYR A 37 -5.76 0.40 -23.02
N PRO A 38 -5.90 1.73 -23.18
CA PRO A 38 -5.51 2.43 -24.41
C PRO A 38 -4.03 2.27 -24.78
N ASP A 39 -3.17 1.98 -23.80
CA ASP A 39 -1.74 1.73 -23.96
C ASP A 39 -1.41 0.27 -24.34
N GLY A 40 -2.42 -0.58 -24.51
CA GLY A 40 -2.27 -2.00 -24.83
C GLY A 40 -2.16 -2.94 -23.62
N THR A 41 -2.08 -2.40 -22.39
CA THR A 41 -1.97 -3.24 -21.18
C THR A 41 -3.23 -4.07 -21.00
N ALA A 42 -3.10 -5.39 -20.91
CA ALA A 42 -4.21 -6.29 -20.67
C ALA A 42 -4.88 -6.02 -19.31
N ARG A 43 -6.20 -6.11 -19.25
CA ARG A 43 -6.98 -5.93 -18.03
C ARG A 43 -8.10 -6.95 -17.93
N LEU A 44 -8.32 -7.45 -16.72
CA LEU A 44 -9.36 -8.41 -16.42
C LEU A 44 -10.47 -7.77 -15.59
N ARG A 45 -11.71 -7.93 -16.04
CA ARG A 45 -12.88 -7.65 -15.22
C ARG A 45 -13.12 -8.81 -14.26
N ILE A 46 -13.18 -8.53 -12.97
CA ILE A 46 -13.51 -9.51 -11.94
C ILE A 46 -14.93 -9.25 -11.45
N PRO A 47 -15.79 -10.29 -11.40
CA PRO A 47 -17.18 -10.11 -11.01
C PRO A 47 -17.27 -9.67 -9.57
N SER A 48 -18.39 -9.04 -9.23
CA SER A 48 -18.80 -8.83 -7.85
C SER A 48 -18.99 -10.20 -7.17
N GLY A 49 -17.94 -10.65 -6.47
CA GLY A 49 -18.07 -11.73 -5.49
C GLY A 49 -18.76 -11.24 -4.22
N LYS A 50 -18.39 -11.81 -3.06
CA LYS A 50 -18.88 -11.41 -1.72
C LYS A 50 -18.71 -9.91 -1.39
N THR A 51 -17.90 -9.17 -2.16
CA THR A 51 -17.59 -7.76 -1.95
C THR A 51 -18.53 -6.77 -2.64
N TYR A 52 -19.52 -7.24 -3.41
CA TYR A 52 -20.55 -6.42 -4.10
C TYR A 52 -20.02 -5.32 -5.04
N GLN A 53 -18.73 -5.30 -5.36
CA GLN A 53 -18.12 -4.36 -6.30
C GLN A 53 -17.35 -5.12 -7.38
N GLU A 54 -17.70 -4.84 -8.64
CA GLU A 54 -16.91 -5.23 -9.80
C GLU A 54 -15.60 -4.45 -9.80
N ARG A 55 -14.51 -5.09 -10.21
CA ARG A 55 -13.21 -4.41 -10.33
C ARG A 55 -12.48 -4.79 -11.61
N MET A 56 -11.75 -3.82 -12.15
CA MET A 56 -10.83 -4.02 -13.26
C MET A 56 -9.41 -4.12 -12.69
N LEU A 57 -8.69 -5.18 -13.04
CA LEU A 57 -7.29 -5.38 -12.67
C LEU A 57 -6.41 -5.37 -13.91
N PRO A 58 -5.29 -4.62 -13.94
CA PRO A 58 -4.25 -4.86 -14.93
C PRO A 58 -3.71 -6.29 -14.75
N LEU A 59 -3.48 -6.97 -15.86
CA LEU A 59 -2.86 -8.29 -15.88
C LEU A 59 -1.41 -8.17 -16.32
N HIS A 60 -0.57 -9.04 -15.75
CA HIS A 60 0.75 -9.30 -16.30
C HIS A 60 0.63 -9.95 -17.68
N GLU A 61 1.59 -9.69 -18.57
CA GLU A 61 1.58 -10.18 -19.96
C GLU A 61 1.44 -11.69 -20.03
N GLU A 62 2.26 -12.45 -19.28
CA GLU A 62 2.17 -13.91 -19.20
C GLU A 62 0.77 -14.42 -18.77
N ALA A 63 0.12 -13.73 -17.84
CA ALA A 63 -1.22 -14.11 -17.38
C ALA A 63 -2.28 -13.80 -18.44
N ALA A 64 -2.10 -12.71 -19.19
CA ALA A 64 -2.96 -12.36 -20.31
C ALA A 64 -2.80 -13.35 -21.47
N GLU A 65 -1.57 -13.73 -21.79
CA GLU A 65 -1.25 -14.74 -22.81
C GLU A 65 -1.88 -16.10 -22.47
N ALA A 66 -1.73 -16.58 -21.24
CA ALA A 66 -2.33 -17.84 -20.80
C ALA A 66 -3.87 -17.84 -20.91
N ILE A 67 -4.52 -16.71 -20.58
CA ILE A 67 -5.97 -16.56 -20.77
C ILE A 67 -6.31 -16.50 -22.26
N HIS A 68 -5.48 -15.84 -23.08
CA HIS A 68 -5.70 -15.73 -24.51
C HIS A 68 -5.58 -17.09 -25.22
N GLU A 69 -4.60 -17.92 -24.85
CA GLU A 69 -4.47 -19.30 -25.32
C GLU A 69 -5.70 -20.14 -24.97
N LEU A 70 -6.19 -20.03 -23.73
CA LEU A 70 -7.42 -20.69 -23.31
C LEU A 70 -8.63 -20.23 -24.14
N LEU A 71 -8.78 -18.93 -24.38
CA LEU A 71 -9.84 -18.38 -25.23
C LEU A 71 -9.74 -18.89 -26.68
N GLN A 72 -8.53 -18.99 -27.24
CA GLN A 72 -8.32 -19.54 -28.58
C GLN A 72 -8.69 -21.03 -28.64
N ALA A 73 -8.32 -21.81 -27.63
CA ALA A 73 -8.70 -23.23 -27.54
C ALA A 73 -10.23 -23.39 -27.46
N LEU A 74 -10.92 -22.57 -26.66
CA LEU A 74 -12.38 -22.57 -26.56
C LEU A 74 -13.07 -22.19 -27.87
N ARG A 75 -12.49 -21.26 -28.66
CA ARG A 75 -13.01 -20.87 -29.98
C ARG A 75 -12.84 -21.96 -31.04
N ARG A 76 -11.81 -22.81 -30.91
CA ARG A 76 -11.56 -23.94 -31.83
C ARG A 76 -12.48 -25.14 -31.56
N GLY A 77 -13.06 -25.24 -30.36
CA GLY A 77 -14.07 -26.25 -30.01
C GLY A 77 -15.49 -25.84 -30.40
N GLU A 78 -16.48 -26.67 -30.08
CA GLU A 78 -17.88 -26.27 -30.19
C GLU A 78 -18.16 -25.10 -29.23
N PRO A 79 -18.82 -24.01 -29.68
CA PRO A 79 -19.12 -22.88 -28.82
C PRO A 79 -19.99 -23.36 -27.65
N ALA A 80 -19.47 -23.24 -26.43
CA ALA A 80 -20.22 -23.56 -25.23
C ALA A 80 -21.55 -22.79 -25.26
N ARG A 81 -22.68 -23.53 -25.27
CA ARG A 81 -24.01 -22.92 -25.13
C ARG A 81 -23.98 -22.13 -23.83
N GLY A 82 -24.20 -20.82 -23.91
CA GLY A 82 -24.21 -19.99 -22.72
C GLY A 82 -25.29 -20.45 -21.74
N PHE A 83 -24.99 -20.36 -20.46
CA PHE A 83 -25.91 -20.75 -19.40
C PHE A 83 -26.87 -19.61 -19.13
N ARG A 84 -28.17 -19.88 -19.13
CA ARG A 84 -29.13 -18.87 -18.72
C ARG A 84 -29.13 -18.79 -17.20
N ASP A 85 -28.69 -17.67 -16.66
CA ASP A 85 -28.81 -17.39 -15.24
C ASP A 85 -30.31 -17.22 -14.89
N GLU A 86 -30.81 -18.04 -13.96
CA GLU A 86 -32.23 -18.10 -13.61
C GLU A 86 -32.73 -16.83 -12.90
N LEU A 87 -31.82 -16.06 -12.29
CA LEU A 87 -32.14 -14.88 -11.49
C LEU A 87 -32.18 -13.59 -12.33
N THR A 88 -31.29 -13.49 -13.31
CA THR A 88 -31.06 -12.30 -14.14
C THR A 88 -31.56 -12.49 -15.58
N GLY A 89 -31.80 -13.74 -15.99
CA GLY A 89 -32.18 -14.11 -17.35
C GLY A 89 -31.08 -13.94 -18.39
N ARG A 90 -29.87 -13.54 -17.98
CA ARG A 90 -28.73 -13.32 -18.88
C ARG A 90 -28.11 -14.65 -19.31
N ILE A 91 -27.55 -14.65 -20.51
CA ILE A 91 -26.78 -15.77 -21.04
C ILE A 91 -25.32 -15.54 -20.63
N GLU A 92 -24.85 -16.30 -19.65
CA GLU A 92 -23.47 -16.26 -19.16
C GLU A 92 -22.60 -17.25 -19.95
N ARG A 93 -21.39 -16.83 -20.31
CA ARG A 93 -20.41 -17.67 -21.02
C ARG A 93 -19.14 -17.82 -20.17
N PRO A 94 -19.17 -18.68 -19.14
CA PRO A 94 -18.06 -18.83 -18.23
C PRO A 94 -16.83 -19.40 -18.94
N LEU A 95 -15.66 -18.88 -18.57
CA LEU A 95 -14.36 -19.22 -19.14
C LEU A 95 -13.94 -20.65 -18.78
N PHE A 96 -14.24 -21.10 -17.56
CA PHE A 96 -13.81 -22.40 -17.05
C PHE A 96 -14.96 -23.42 -17.10
N VAL A 97 -15.11 -24.06 -18.26
CA VAL A 97 -16.13 -25.10 -18.52
C VAL A 97 -15.51 -26.43 -18.92
N HIS A 98 -16.18 -27.52 -18.53
CA HIS A 98 -15.85 -28.88 -18.92
C HIS A 98 -17.14 -29.66 -19.18
N HIS A 99 -17.26 -30.29 -20.36
CA HIS A 99 -18.45 -31.01 -20.81
C HIS A 99 -19.77 -30.24 -20.58
N GLY A 100 -19.77 -28.93 -20.89
CA GLY A 100 -20.97 -28.10 -20.74
C GLY A 100 -21.39 -27.83 -19.29
N LYS A 101 -20.48 -27.95 -18.32
CA LYS A 101 -20.68 -27.53 -16.92
C LYS A 101 -19.50 -26.69 -16.44
N THR A 102 -19.74 -25.76 -15.52
CA THR A 102 -18.65 -24.98 -14.90
C THR A 102 -17.81 -25.86 -13.99
N TYR A 103 -16.49 -25.69 -14.02
CA TYR A 103 -15.61 -26.40 -13.08
C TYR A 103 -16.01 -26.10 -11.62
N ALA A 104 -15.98 -27.13 -10.77
CA ALA A 104 -16.12 -26.88 -9.34
C ALA A 104 -14.88 -26.13 -8.83
N ALA A 105 -15.07 -25.27 -7.83
CA ALA A 105 -13.99 -24.48 -7.25
C ALA A 105 -12.83 -25.36 -6.73
N GLU A 106 -13.15 -26.54 -6.19
CA GLU A 106 -12.11 -27.48 -5.75
C GLU A 106 -11.19 -27.93 -6.89
N TYR A 107 -11.74 -28.29 -8.06
CA TYR A 107 -10.91 -28.70 -9.20
C TYR A 107 -10.16 -27.52 -9.82
N LEU A 108 -10.82 -26.38 -9.96
CA LEU A 108 -10.25 -25.20 -10.61
C LEU A 108 -9.10 -24.58 -9.81
N PHE A 109 -9.19 -24.58 -8.48
CA PHE A 109 -8.18 -23.94 -7.63
C PHE A 109 -7.31 -24.95 -6.91
N LYS A 110 -7.90 -25.86 -6.13
CA LYS A 110 -7.14 -26.72 -5.24
C LYS A 110 -6.39 -27.81 -6.02
N ALA A 111 -7.08 -28.58 -6.86
CA ALA A 111 -6.46 -29.66 -7.63
C ALA A 111 -5.47 -29.13 -8.67
N ALA A 112 -5.82 -28.06 -9.39
CA ALA A 112 -4.92 -27.41 -10.34
C ALA A 112 -3.66 -26.86 -9.65
N LEU A 113 -3.80 -26.18 -8.52
CA LEU A 113 -2.67 -25.65 -7.76
C LEU A 113 -1.81 -26.77 -7.16
N GLU A 114 -2.42 -27.83 -6.65
CA GLU A 114 -1.70 -29.03 -6.18
C GLU A 114 -0.90 -29.70 -7.30
N GLY A 115 -1.44 -29.75 -8.51
CA GLY A 115 -0.75 -30.23 -9.70
C GLY A 115 0.46 -29.36 -10.06
N ALA A 116 0.25 -28.04 -10.12
CA ALA A 116 1.31 -27.06 -10.39
C ALA A 116 2.41 -27.09 -9.32
N CYS A 117 2.05 -27.17 -8.04
CA CYS A 117 3.02 -27.29 -6.95
C CYS A 117 3.86 -28.56 -7.06
N ARG A 118 3.25 -29.69 -7.41
CA ARG A 118 3.99 -30.94 -7.64
C ARG A 118 4.96 -30.85 -8.81
N GLN A 119 4.52 -30.26 -9.94
CA GLN A 119 5.38 -30.05 -11.11
C GLN A 119 6.54 -29.11 -10.82
N ALA A 120 6.32 -28.08 -10.00
CA ALA A 120 7.33 -27.11 -9.60
C ALA A 120 8.20 -27.57 -8.41
N GLY A 121 7.97 -28.75 -7.84
CA GLY A 121 8.69 -29.22 -6.65
C GLY A 121 8.35 -28.48 -5.35
N LEU A 122 7.26 -27.71 -5.32
CA LEU A 122 6.79 -26.93 -4.17
C LEU A 122 5.91 -27.78 -3.24
N VAL A 123 6.46 -28.90 -2.78
CA VAL A 123 5.80 -29.84 -1.86
C VAL A 123 6.62 -30.08 -0.60
N ASP A 124 5.95 -30.33 0.53
CA ASP A 124 6.62 -30.67 1.78
C ASP A 124 7.14 -32.12 1.78
N SER A 125 7.81 -32.52 2.85
CA SER A 125 8.32 -33.90 3.03
C SER A 125 7.23 -34.98 3.04
N ALA A 126 5.96 -34.59 3.17
CA ALA A 126 4.79 -35.47 3.09
C ALA A 126 4.06 -35.38 1.74
N GLY A 127 4.62 -34.67 0.75
CA GLY A 127 4.06 -34.53 -0.60
C GLY A 127 2.89 -33.55 -0.70
N ARG A 128 2.64 -32.72 0.32
CA ARG A 128 1.56 -31.72 0.32
C ARG A 128 2.04 -30.39 -0.26
N PRO A 129 1.20 -29.66 -1.00
CA PRO A 129 1.59 -28.36 -1.55
C PRO A 129 1.97 -27.36 -0.45
N THR A 130 3.09 -26.68 -0.61
CA THR A 130 3.54 -25.65 0.35
C THR A 130 2.93 -24.27 0.09
N VAL A 131 2.32 -24.09 -1.09
CA VAL A 131 1.71 -22.84 -1.54
C VAL A 131 0.20 -23.00 -1.71
N THR A 132 -0.55 -22.00 -1.26
CA THR A 132 -2.02 -21.93 -1.40
C THR A 132 -2.41 -20.66 -2.15
N ALA A 133 -3.64 -20.62 -2.69
CA ALA A 133 -4.17 -19.41 -3.33
C ALA A 133 -4.16 -18.19 -2.39
N HIS A 134 -4.37 -18.41 -1.08
CA HIS A 134 -4.25 -17.36 -0.08
C HIS A 134 -2.80 -16.85 0.06
N ARG A 135 -1.80 -17.73 0.05
CA ARG A 135 -0.37 -17.32 0.07
C ARG A 135 0.02 -16.54 -1.18
N PHE A 136 -0.48 -16.92 -2.36
CA PHE A 136 -0.27 -16.12 -3.58
C PHE A 136 -0.85 -14.71 -3.44
N ARG A 137 -2.09 -14.61 -2.97
CA ARG A 137 -2.74 -13.32 -2.72
C ARG A 137 -1.96 -12.46 -1.72
N HIS A 138 -1.47 -13.07 -0.65
CA HIS A 138 -0.63 -12.39 0.34
C HIS A 138 0.68 -11.89 -0.29
N THR A 139 1.35 -12.74 -1.09
CA THR A 139 2.59 -12.39 -1.78
C THR A 139 2.39 -11.20 -2.73
N VAL A 140 1.29 -11.18 -3.48
CA VAL A 140 0.94 -10.03 -4.34
C VAL A 140 0.72 -8.77 -3.51
N GLY A 141 0.01 -8.87 -2.38
CA GLY A 141 -0.19 -7.74 -1.46
C GLY A 141 1.13 -7.18 -0.93
N THR A 142 2.02 -8.06 -0.46
CA THR A 142 3.35 -7.71 0.05
C THR A 142 4.21 -7.08 -1.04
N GLN A 143 4.31 -7.68 -2.24
CA GLN A 143 5.12 -7.13 -3.33
C GLN A 143 4.62 -5.76 -3.81
N LEU A 144 3.31 -5.53 -3.81
CA LEU A 144 2.77 -4.21 -4.14
C LEU A 144 3.21 -3.17 -3.11
N ALA A 145 3.19 -3.52 -1.83
CA ALA A 145 3.64 -2.62 -0.77
C ALA A 145 5.15 -2.37 -0.82
N GLU A 146 5.96 -3.41 -1.00
CA GLU A 146 7.43 -3.31 -1.14
C GLU A 146 7.83 -2.44 -2.34
N ARG A 147 7.01 -2.41 -3.40
CA ARG A 147 7.20 -1.55 -4.58
C ARG A 147 6.57 -0.16 -4.41
N GLY A 148 6.16 0.23 -3.21
CA GLY A 148 5.64 1.56 -2.89
C GLY A 148 4.21 1.83 -3.38
N ALA A 149 3.40 0.80 -3.67
CA ALA A 149 2.02 1.03 -4.08
C ALA A 149 1.21 1.67 -2.94
N ARG A 150 0.47 2.73 -3.28
CA ARG A 150 -0.42 3.41 -2.31
C ARG A 150 -1.43 2.42 -1.73
N LEU A 151 -1.79 2.55 -0.45
CA LEU A 151 -2.75 1.68 0.25
C LEU A 151 -4.07 1.49 -0.53
N ARG A 152 -4.60 2.57 -1.14
CA ARG A 152 -5.81 2.52 -1.97
C ARG A 152 -5.65 1.63 -3.21
N THR A 153 -4.46 1.61 -3.81
CA THR A 153 -4.13 0.73 -4.95
C THR A 153 -4.13 -0.73 -4.50
N ILE A 154 -3.46 -1.04 -3.39
CA ILE A 154 -3.43 -2.39 -2.81
C ILE A 154 -4.86 -2.86 -2.49
N MET A 155 -5.66 -2.00 -1.85
CA MET A 155 -7.07 -2.28 -1.57
C MET A 155 -7.86 -2.60 -2.84
N LYS A 156 -7.69 -1.81 -3.90
CA LYS A 156 -8.40 -2.02 -5.16
C LYS A 156 -7.97 -3.30 -5.85
N VAL A 157 -6.68 -3.61 -5.87
CA VAL A 157 -6.15 -4.83 -6.52
C VAL A 157 -6.64 -6.08 -5.80
N LEU A 158 -6.52 -6.11 -4.48
CA LEU A 158 -6.95 -7.25 -3.68
C LEU A 158 -8.48 -7.31 -3.54
N GLY A 159 -9.19 -6.21 -3.72
CA GLY A 159 -10.63 -6.11 -3.51
C GLY A 159 -11.01 -6.05 -2.03
N HIS A 160 -10.25 -5.29 -1.24
CA HIS A 160 -10.50 -5.06 0.18
C HIS A 160 -11.49 -3.92 0.39
N GLN A 161 -12.48 -4.14 1.27
CA GLN A 161 -13.54 -3.16 1.55
C GLN A 161 -13.12 -2.12 2.59
N SER A 162 -12.09 -2.40 3.38
CA SER A 162 -11.58 -1.49 4.41
C SER A 162 -10.05 -1.42 4.38
N ALA A 163 -9.51 -0.29 4.84
CA ALA A 163 -8.07 -0.11 4.99
C ALA A 163 -7.46 -1.14 5.96
N GLY A 164 -8.20 -1.53 7.01
CA GLY A 164 -7.75 -2.53 7.99
C GLY A 164 -7.41 -3.89 7.38
N MET A 165 -8.04 -4.29 6.28
CA MET A 165 -7.70 -5.53 5.57
C MET A 165 -6.36 -5.44 4.80
N SER A 166 -5.93 -4.23 4.45
CA SER A 166 -4.72 -4.01 3.62
C SER A 166 -3.56 -3.45 4.41
N ILE A 167 -3.80 -2.95 5.62
CA ILE A 167 -2.76 -2.34 6.45
C ILE A 167 -1.69 -3.34 6.87
N VAL A 168 -2.03 -4.64 6.90
CA VAL A 168 -1.06 -5.73 7.10
C VAL A 168 0.02 -5.79 6.01
N TYR A 169 -0.24 -5.25 4.82
CA TYR A 169 0.76 -5.12 3.76
C TYR A 169 1.49 -3.79 3.82
N ALA A 170 0.94 -2.77 4.48
CA ALA A 170 1.61 -1.48 4.69
C ALA A 170 2.74 -1.58 5.74
N GLN A 171 3.46 -2.71 5.72
CA GLN A 171 4.70 -2.85 6.44
C GLN A 171 5.72 -1.96 5.73
N ILE A 172 6.14 -0.92 6.43
CA ILE A 172 7.48 -0.37 6.23
C ILE A 172 8.40 -1.58 6.37
N SER A 173 9.20 -1.90 5.36
CA SER A 173 9.99 -3.13 5.40
C SER A 173 10.86 -3.13 6.66
N ASP A 174 11.05 -4.27 7.33
CA ASP A 174 11.94 -4.34 8.50
C ASP A 174 13.33 -3.79 8.17
N GLN A 175 13.73 -3.86 6.89
CA GLN A 175 14.97 -3.32 6.36
C GLN A 175 14.96 -1.78 6.24
N GLU A 176 13.86 -1.16 5.81
CA GLU A 176 13.68 0.30 5.86
C GLU A 176 13.59 0.80 7.29
N VAL A 177 12.82 0.13 8.17
CA VAL A 177 12.77 0.45 9.60
C VAL A 177 14.16 0.35 10.22
N LEU A 178 14.93 -0.69 9.89
CA LEU A 178 16.30 -0.87 10.37
C LEU A 178 17.23 0.22 9.82
N LYS A 179 17.15 0.55 8.53
CA LYS A 179 17.94 1.61 7.90
C LYS A 179 17.65 2.97 8.55
N ASP A 180 16.37 3.31 8.70
CA ASP A 180 15.91 4.54 9.33
C ASP A 180 16.33 4.60 10.81
N TYR A 181 16.18 3.48 11.53
CA TYR A 181 16.65 3.32 12.90
C TYR A 181 18.16 3.56 13.00
N GLN A 182 18.95 2.93 12.12
CA GLN A 182 20.41 3.08 12.10
C GLN A 182 20.82 4.51 11.76
N ALA A 183 20.07 5.22 10.92
CA ALA A 183 20.34 6.61 10.57
C ALA A 183 20.17 7.59 11.74
N VAL A 184 19.46 7.20 12.81
CA VAL A 184 19.24 8.05 14.00
C VAL A 184 19.92 7.51 15.26
N LEU A 185 19.88 6.19 15.48
CA LEU A 185 20.34 5.53 16.71
C LEU A 185 21.54 4.61 16.47
N GLY A 186 22.05 4.52 15.22
CA GLY A 186 23.23 3.75 14.88
C GLY A 186 24.53 4.41 15.36
N PRO A 187 25.59 3.64 15.62
CA PRO A 187 26.90 4.19 15.94
C PRO A 187 27.40 5.11 14.83
N GLY A 188 27.76 6.36 15.16
CA GLY A 188 28.23 7.34 14.18
C GLY A 188 27.13 7.97 13.30
N ALA A 189 25.86 7.79 13.64
CA ALA A 189 24.74 8.43 12.95
C ALA A 189 24.89 9.96 12.91
N THR A 190 24.71 10.54 11.72
CA THR A 190 24.71 12.00 11.54
C THR A 190 23.30 12.53 11.80
N VAL A 191 23.11 13.15 12.97
CA VAL A 191 21.81 13.61 13.45
C VAL A 191 21.90 15.06 13.90
N ALA A 192 20.88 15.84 13.55
CA ALA A 192 20.70 17.24 13.94
C ALA A 192 19.41 17.44 14.74
N GLY A 193 19.33 18.54 15.49
CA GLY A 193 18.18 18.87 16.34
C GLY A 193 18.51 18.87 17.83
N PRO A 194 17.61 19.41 18.69
CA PRO A 194 17.93 19.66 20.09
C PRO A 194 18.26 18.40 20.88
N TYR A 195 17.73 17.24 20.46
CA TYR A 195 17.99 15.97 21.13
C TYR A 195 19.25 15.25 20.61
N ALA A 196 19.91 15.77 19.57
CA ALA A 196 21.05 15.10 18.94
C ALA A 196 22.25 14.95 19.89
N GLU A 197 22.46 15.90 20.80
CA GLU A 197 23.53 15.84 21.80
C GLU A 197 23.32 14.69 22.79
N THR A 198 22.11 14.54 23.34
CA THR A 198 21.74 13.43 24.24
C THR A 198 21.91 12.07 23.55
N LEU A 199 21.60 11.97 22.26
CA LEU A 199 21.85 10.75 21.48
C LEU A 199 23.35 10.45 21.34
N ARG A 200 24.16 11.46 20.99
CA ARG A 200 25.62 11.31 20.86
C ARG A 200 26.30 10.94 22.17
N ALA A 201 25.79 11.45 23.29
CA ALA A 201 26.29 11.12 24.63
C ALA A 201 25.91 9.70 25.10
N GLY A 202 25.00 9.01 24.39
CA GLY A 202 24.58 7.65 24.74
C GLY A 202 23.76 7.58 26.03
N GLU A 203 23.10 8.67 26.42
CA GLU A 203 22.40 8.81 27.71
C GLU A 203 21.00 8.14 27.73
N LEU A 204 20.65 7.37 26.69
CA LEU A 204 19.38 6.63 26.65
C LEU A 204 19.46 5.37 27.51
N SER A 205 18.43 5.16 28.34
CA SER A 205 18.29 3.90 29.07
C SER A 205 18.08 2.72 28.11
N ALA A 206 18.47 1.51 28.53
CA ALA A 206 18.29 0.31 27.72
C ALA A 206 16.82 0.07 27.32
N SER A 207 15.88 0.40 28.21
CA SER A 207 14.44 0.31 27.93
C SER A 207 13.96 1.35 26.92
N ALA A 208 14.54 2.56 26.93
CA ALA A 208 14.25 3.59 25.93
C ALA A 208 14.76 3.17 24.54
N VAL A 209 15.97 2.63 24.47
CA VAL A 209 16.55 2.12 23.22
C VAL A 209 15.69 0.98 22.65
N GLU A 210 15.28 0.02 23.49
CA GLU A 210 14.46 -1.11 23.06
C GLU A 210 13.08 -0.66 22.55
N TRP A 211 12.47 0.31 23.24
CA TRP A 211 11.21 0.89 22.80
C TRP A 211 11.34 1.57 21.44
N LEU A 212 12.40 2.38 21.26
CA LEU A 212 12.67 3.09 20.02
C LEU A 212 12.97 2.12 18.86
N LYS A 213 13.71 1.04 19.09
CA LYS A 213 13.93 -0.03 18.10
C LYS A 213 12.60 -0.59 17.57
N THR A 214 11.69 -0.91 18.49
CA THR A 214 10.42 -1.59 18.15
C THR A 214 9.37 -0.63 17.57
N ASN A 215 9.45 0.66 17.89
CA ASN A 215 8.42 1.65 17.57
C ASN A 215 8.93 2.81 16.71
N PHE A 216 10.10 2.66 16.10
CA PHE A 216 10.79 3.75 15.40
C PHE A 216 9.92 4.43 14.34
N PHE A 217 9.15 3.64 13.59
CA PHE A 217 8.24 4.17 12.57
C PHE A 217 7.17 5.11 13.13
N LYS A 218 6.73 4.92 14.39
CA LYS A 218 5.71 5.75 15.03
C LYS A 218 6.24 7.13 15.43
N THR A 219 7.55 7.36 15.29
CA THR A 219 8.20 8.62 15.64
C THR A 219 8.26 9.60 14.47
N GLU A 220 7.87 9.20 13.26
CA GLU A 220 8.01 10.01 12.06
C GLU A 220 7.16 11.31 12.13
N LEU A 221 7.80 12.42 11.72
CA LEU A 221 7.21 13.73 11.51
C LEU A 221 7.54 14.22 10.09
N GLU A 222 6.91 15.32 9.66
CA GLU A 222 7.14 15.91 8.33
C GLU A 222 8.64 16.17 8.04
N LEU A 223 9.35 16.74 9.02
CA LEU A 223 10.73 17.25 8.87
C LEU A 223 11.79 16.42 9.61
N GLY A 224 11.40 15.30 10.22
CA GLY A 224 12.29 14.52 11.08
C GLY A 224 11.52 13.53 11.94
N ARG A 225 11.94 13.37 13.20
CA ARG A 225 11.37 12.40 14.15
C ARG A 225 11.24 12.95 15.56
N CYS A 226 10.25 12.45 16.30
CA CYS A 226 10.02 12.72 17.71
C CYS A 226 10.46 11.54 18.57
N LEU A 227 11.56 11.69 19.31
CA LEU A 227 12.06 10.63 20.20
C LEU A 227 11.48 10.72 21.62
N ARG A 228 10.29 11.30 21.76
CA ARG A 228 9.56 11.31 23.03
C ARG A 228 9.15 9.88 23.40
N LEU A 229 9.37 9.50 24.64
CA LEU A 229 9.01 8.18 25.15
C LEU A 229 7.57 8.17 25.68
N PRO A 230 6.88 7.01 25.65
CA PRO A 230 5.49 6.91 26.12
C PRO A 230 5.27 7.37 27.57
N GLN A 231 6.27 7.18 28.43
CA GLN A 231 6.19 7.57 29.84
C GLN A 231 6.10 9.08 30.04
N GLU A 232 6.51 9.86 29.03
CA GLU A 232 6.46 11.33 29.05
C GLU A 232 5.08 11.88 28.69
N GLY A 233 4.14 11.02 28.27
CA GLY A 233 2.77 11.42 27.92
C GLY A 233 2.65 12.19 26.60
N PRO A 234 1.42 12.63 26.25
CA PRO A 234 1.18 13.45 25.06
C PRO A 234 1.82 14.84 25.18
N CYS A 235 2.21 15.45 24.05
CA CYS A 235 2.61 16.86 23.98
C CYS A 235 1.66 17.67 23.10
N GLU A 236 1.64 18.98 23.34
CA GLU A 236 0.97 19.99 22.51
C GLU A 236 1.99 20.84 21.74
N CYS A 237 3.09 20.20 21.32
CA CYS A 237 4.21 20.89 20.72
C CYS A 237 4.01 21.10 19.20
N ASP A 238 3.34 22.20 18.82
CA ASP A 238 3.01 22.53 17.42
C ASP A 238 4.22 22.94 16.54
N LEU A 239 5.33 23.40 17.15
CA LEU A 239 6.57 23.75 16.44
C LEU A 239 7.64 22.66 16.60
N TYR A 240 7.57 21.66 15.72
CA TYR A 240 8.45 20.50 15.74
C TYR A 240 9.96 20.82 15.62
N PRO A 241 10.45 21.77 14.80
CA PRO A 241 11.91 22.02 14.67
C PRO A 241 12.59 22.55 15.94
N GLY A 242 11.82 23.16 16.84
CA GLY A 242 12.31 23.69 18.12
C GLY A 242 12.08 22.75 19.31
N CYS A 243 11.40 21.63 19.11
CA CYS A 243 11.07 20.71 20.20
C CYS A 243 12.33 20.01 20.74
N ALA A 244 12.45 19.95 22.06
CA ALA A 244 13.59 19.30 22.74
C ALA A 244 13.76 17.82 22.38
N LYS A 245 12.71 17.15 21.88
CA LYS A 245 12.70 15.72 21.50
C LYS A 245 12.81 15.51 19.99
N PHE A 246 12.98 16.57 19.22
CA PHE A 246 13.06 16.50 17.77
C PHE A 246 14.48 16.17 17.31
N VAL A 247 14.56 15.31 16.31
CA VAL A 247 15.79 14.99 15.58
C VAL A 247 15.50 14.91 14.09
N THR A 248 16.52 15.15 13.26
CA THR A 248 16.45 15.01 11.82
C THR A 248 17.76 14.44 11.26
N THR A 249 17.72 13.92 10.04
CA THR A 249 18.83 13.24 9.35
C THR A 249 19.01 13.82 7.94
N PRO A 250 20.13 13.52 7.24
CA PRO A 250 20.35 14.01 5.87
C PRO A 250 19.24 13.63 4.88
N GLU A 251 18.54 12.52 5.12
CA GLU A 251 17.39 12.10 4.30
C GLU A 251 16.24 13.11 4.29
N TYR A 252 16.07 13.90 5.36
CA TYR A 252 15.07 14.96 5.43
C TYR A 252 15.55 16.29 4.85
N ALA A 253 16.81 16.41 4.41
CA ALA A 253 17.37 17.67 3.90
C ALA A 253 16.56 18.26 2.72
N PRO A 254 16.08 17.48 1.73
CA PRO A 254 15.24 18.02 0.66
C PRO A 254 13.92 18.62 1.19
N ARG A 255 13.28 17.98 2.18
CA ARG A 255 12.05 18.48 2.82
C ARG A 255 12.30 19.73 3.66
N LEU A 256 13.42 19.78 4.40
CA LEU A 256 13.85 20.97 5.14
C LEU A 256 14.03 22.18 4.22
N ARG A 257 14.72 22.00 3.08
CA ARG A 257 14.89 23.06 2.06
C ARG A 257 13.56 23.51 1.47
N ARG A 258 12.65 22.57 1.19
CA ARG A 258 11.31 22.89 0.69
C ARG A 258 10.54 23.74 1.70
N ARG A 259 10.53 23.33 2.97
CA ARG A 259 9.87 24.11 4.03
C ARG A 259 10.49 25.50 4.14
N ARG A 260 11.82 25.60 4.12
CA ARG A 260 12.54 26.88 4.12
C ARG A 260 12.09 27.82 3.00
N GLN A 261 11.94 27.32 1.77
CA GLN A 261 11.47 28.12 0.63
C GLN A 261 10.04 28.64 0.83
N VAL A 262 9.16 27.82 1.41
CA VAL A 262 7.80 28.24 1.78
C VAL A 262 7.86 29.38 2.79
N GLU A 263 8.63 29.23 3.87
CA GLU A 263 8.79 30.27 4.89
C GLU A 263 9.36 31.58 4.31
N LEU A 264 10.33 31.51 3.41
CA LEU A 264 10.87 32.69 2.71
C LEU A 264 9.83 33.40 1.85
N THR A 265 8.90 32.65 1.25
CA THR A 265 7.78 33.21 0.49
C THR A 265 6.79 33.90 1.41
N LEU A 266 6.46 33.27 2.55
CA LEU A 266 5.57 33.85 3.57
C LEU A 266 6.16 35.11 4.21
N ILE A 267 7.48 35.18 4.39
CA ILE A 267 8.17 36.41 4.83
C ILE A 267 7.94 37.55 3.85
N LYS A 268 8.06 37.30 2.54
CA LYS A 268 7.86 38.33 1.51
C LYS A 268 6.42 38.84 1.50
N ASP A 269 5.45 37.93 1.60
CA ASP A 269 4.03 38.25 1.66
C ASP A 269 3.69 39.08 2.90
N ALA A 270 4.07 38.60 4.09
CA ALA A 270 3.85 39.30 5.36
C ALA A 270 4.52 40.68 5.38
N ALA A 271 5.71 40.81 4.80
CA ALA A 271 6.40 42.10 4.68
C ALA A 271 5.65 43.08 3.77
N ALA A 272 5.10 42.60 2.65
CA ALA A 272 4.28 43.42 1.75
C ALA A 272 2.98 43.91 2.42
N GLN A 273 2.41 43.12 3.33
CA GLN A 273 1.23 43.47 4.13
C GLN A 273 1.55 44.29 5.40
N GLY A 274 2.84 44.51 5.71
CA GLY A 274 3.27 45.21 6.93
C GLY A 274 3.11 44.41 8.23
N TRP A 275 2.95 43.09 8.18
CA TRP A 275 2.77 42.23 9.35
C TRP A 275 4.12 41.87 10.00
N ILE A 276 4.69 42.80 10.76
CA ILE A 276 6.04 42.68 11.34
C ILE A 276 6.20 41.43 12.22
N ARG A 277 5.24 41.12 13.08
CA ARG A 277 5.29 39.92 13.96
C ARG A 277 5.27 38.61 13.19
N GLU A 278 4.58 38.60 12.06
CA GLU A 278 4.49 37.42 11.20
C GLU A 278 5.81 37.18 10.46
N VAL A 279 6.45 38.26 10.01
CA VAL A 279 7.81 38.23 9.45
C VAL A 279 8.80 37.67 10.49
N GLU A 280 8.74 38.14 11.74
CA GLU A 280 9.59 37.63 12.82
C GLU A 280 9.40 36.12 13.03
N ARG A 281 8.14 35.66 13.11
CA ARG A 281 7.82 34.25 13.31
C ARG A 281 8.39 33.36 12.20
N HIS A 282 8.17 33.72 10.94
CA HIS A 282 8.69 32.96 9.81
C HIS A 282 10.22 33.00 9.72
N ARG A 283 10.86 34.12 10.08
CA ARG A 283 12.32 34.23 10.17
C ARG A 283 12.92 33.29 11.21
N CYS A 284 12.31 33.18 12.39
CA CYS A 284 12.75 32.22 13.41
C CYS A 284 12.71 30.78 12.89
N THR A 285 11.67 30.41 12.15
CA THR A 285 11.57 29.07 11.53
C THR A 285 12.66 28.86 10.49
N VAL A 286 12.92 29.83 9.60
CA VAL A 286 14.00 29.76 8.60
C VAL A 286 15.36 29.58 9.28
N GLN A 287 15.67 30.40 10.29
CA GLN A 287 16.92 30.31 11.02
C GLN A 287 17.10 28.94 11.68
N ARG A 288 16.02 28.38 12.23
CA ARG A 288 16.08 27.04 12.83
C ARG A 288 16.35 25.96 11.79
N ILE A 289 15.72 26.04 10.62
CA ILE A 289 15.98 25.10 9.52
C ILE A 289 17.41 25.23 9.00
N ASP A 290 17.92 26.45 8.85
CA ASP A 290 19.30 26.72 8.43
C ASP A 290 20.32 26.11 9.40
N GLN A 291 20.05 26.22 10.71
CA GLN A 291 20.88 25.57 11.72
C GLN A 291 20.86 24.04 11.60
N LEU A 292 19.68 23.44 11.40
CA LEU A 292 19.57 21.98 11.23
C LEU A 292 20.33 21.50 10.00
N LEU A 293 20.23 22.21 8.86
CA LEU A 293 20.96 21.88 7.64
C LEU A 293 22.48 22.01 7.85
N ALA A 294 22.94 23.06 8.56
CA ALA A 294 24.34 23.23 8.90
C ALA A 294 24.86 22.10 9.82
N GLU A 295 24.10 21.70 10.84
CA GLU A 295 24.43 20.57 11.73
C GLU A 295 24.54 19.23 10.95
N LEU A 296 23.78 19.08 9.85
CA LEU A 296 23.85 17.92 8.96
C LEU A 296 24.95 18.01 7.90
N ASN A 297 25.70 19.11 7.82
CA ASN A 297 26.61 19.44 6.70
C ASN A 297 25.92 19.47 5.33
N GLU A 298 24.65 19.84 5.29
CA GLU A 298 23.84 19.93 4.08
C GLU A 298 23.71 21.39 3.62
N PRO A 299 23.98 21.72 2.34
CA PRO A 299 23.86 23.10 1.85
C PRO A 299 22.39 23.54 1.83
N ALA A 300 22.13 24.81 2.12
CA ALA A 300 20.78 25.38 2.10
C ALA A 300 20.16 25.48 0.69
N ASP A 301 21.00 25.60 -0.34
CA ASP A 301 20.59 25.77 -1.75
C ASP A 301 20.62 24.46 -2.55
N GLY A 302 20.55 23.31 -1.87
CA GLY A 302 20.51 21.99 -2.51
C GLY A 302 19.14 21.61 -3.10
N PRO A 303 19.00 20.38 -3.64
CA PRO A 303 17.75 19.89 -4.22
C PRO A 303 16.64 19.76 -3.18
N VAL A 304 15.39 19.97 -3.62
CA VAL A 304 14.15 19.83 -2.86
C VAL A 304 13.36 18.60 -3.36
N ASP A 305 12.63 17.94 -2.47
CA ASP A 305 11.69 16.86 -2.83
C ASP A 305 10.53 17.43 -3.67
N GLU A 306 10.18 16.77 -4.79
CA GLU A 306 9.01 17.07 -5.63
C GLU A 306 7.66 16.78 -4.93
#